data_AF-A0A166T939-F1
#
_entry.id   AF-A0A166T939-F1
#
_cell.length_a   1.000
_cell.length_b   1.000
_cell.length_c   1.000
_cell.angle_alpha   90.00
_cell.angle_beta   90.00
_cell.angle_gamma   90.00
#
_symmetry.space_group_name_H-M   'P 1'
#
loop_
_entity.id
_entity.type
_entity.pdbx_description
1 polymer ?
#
loop_
_entity_poly.entity_id
_entity_poly.type
_entity_poly.pdbx_seq_one_letter_code
_entity_poly.pdbx_strand_id
1 'polypeptide(L)'
;MAFTLISVACIDHAGLSLTIKGGMCKITTCGTVKRTIATIPESCGLYRVVGLTLPDSLNASSADHIDSIAELHRKMGHISPAACRHAVKSGLVAGIKLDLSSKAPFCETCVKANMPHLPYPKVSLTRAKIYGEHIVSDLWGPAPVMSINKSLYMLTFTDE
;
A
#
# COMPACT_ATOMS: atom_id res chain seq x y z
N MET A 1 4.20 6.72 -18.92
CA MET A 1 3.46 7.80 -19.63
C MET A 1 2.51 8.42 -18.62
N ALA A 2 2.69 9.69 -18.27
CA ALA A 2 1.91 10.38 -17.24
C ALA A 2 0.53 10.83 -17.76
N PHE A 3 -0.45 10.88 -16.86
CA PHE A 3 -1.81 11.32 -17.13
C PHE A 3 -2.22 12.36 -16.11
N THR A 4 -2.40 13.60 -16.56
CA THR A 4 -2.93 14.68 -15.71
C THR A 4 -4.43 14.76 -15.89
N LEU A 5 -5.18 14.70 -14.78
CA LEU A 5 -6.60 14.96 -14.79
C LEU A 5 -6.84 16.45 -14.99
N ILE A 6 -7.70 16.79 -15.95
CA ILE A 6 -8.10 18.18 -16.19
C ILE A 6 -9.45 18.40 -15.50
N SER A 7 -9.49 19.36 -14.58
CA SER A 7 -10.72 19.75 -13.89
C SER A 7 -11.70 20.40 -14.86
N VAL A 8 -12.93 19.87 -14.92
CA VAL A 8 -14.02 20.45 -15.72
C VAL A 8 -14.35 21.87 -15.25
N ALA A 9 -14.31 22.13 -13.94
CA ALA A 9 -14.53 23.47 -13.40
C ALA A 9 -13.46 24.46 -13.85
N CYS A 10 -12.20 24.04 -13.96
CA CYS A 10 -11.13 24.90 -14.48
C CYS A 10 -11.32 25.23 -15.96
N ILE A 11 -11.85 24.29 -16.76
CA ILE A 11 -12.20 24.53 -18.16
C ILE A 11 -13.31 25.59 -18.25
N ASP A 12 -14.34 25.45 -17.42
CA ASP A 12 -15.47 26.39 -17.38
C ASP A 12 -15.05 27.80 -16.94
N HIS A 13 -14.28 27.92 -15.85
CA HIS A 13 -13.74 29.19 -15.38
C HIS A 13 -12.77 29.86 -16.37
N ALA A 14 -12.11 29.09 -17.24
CA ALA A 14 -11.28 29.61 -18.32
C ALA A 14 -12.10 30.11 -19.53
N GLY A 15 -13.44 30.08 -19.46
CA GLY A 15 -14.33 30.50 -20.54
C GLY A 15 -14.36 29.53 -21.72
N LEU A 16 -14.07 28.25 -21.46
CA LEU A 16 -14.08 27.18 -22.44
C LEU A 16 -15.27 26.25 -22.21
N SER A 17 -15.82 25.71 -23.29
CA SER A 17 -16.91 24.72 -23.25
C SER A 17 -16.37 23.33 -23.54
N LEU A 18 -16.77 22.38 -22.69
CA LEU A 18 -16.50 20.95 -22.86
C LEU A 18 -17.76 20.23 -23.33
N THR A 19 -17.64 19.42 -24.38
CA THR A 19 -18.75 18.63 -24.94
C THR A 19 -18.32 17.19 -25.14
N ILE A 20 -19.02 16.26 -24.48
CA ILE A 20 -18.78 14.83 -24.60
C ILE A 20 -19.96 14.20 -25.34
N LYS A 21 -19.72 13.66 -26.55
CA LYS A 21 -20.76 12.96 -27.33
C LYS A 21 -20.11 12.02 -28.36
N GLY A 22 -20.71 10.84 -28.54
CA GLY A 22 -20.31 9.89 -29.58
C GLY A 22 -18.86 9.38 -29.43
N GLY A 23 -18.43 9.10 -28.20
CA GLY A 23 -17.07 8.63 -27.90
C GLY A 23 -15.98 9.69 -28.08
N MET A 24 -16.36 10.98 -28.12
CA MET A 24 -15.43 12.10 -28.34
C MET A 24 -15.66 13.19 -27.30
N CYS A 25 -14.58 13.70 -26.72
CA CYS A 25 -14.56 14.90 -25.89
C CYS A 25 -13.98 16.06 -26.70
N LYS A 26 -14.74 17.15 -26.82
CA LYS A 26 -14.33 18.37 -27.52
C LYS A 26 -14.24 19.53 -26.54
N ILE A 27 -13.14 20.27 -26.59
CA ILE A 27 -12.96 21.52 -25.84
C ILE A 27 -12.99 22.66 -26.85
N THR A 28 -13.85 23.65 -26.63
CA THR A 28 -14.13 24.75 -27.56
C THR A 28 -14.15 26.10 -26.85
N THR A 29 -13.84 27.19 -27.56
CA THR A 29 -13.97 28.56 -27.04
C THR A 29 -15.43 29.01 -27.05
N CYS A 30 -15.86 29.74 -26.01
CA CYS A 30 -17.23 30.25 -25.87
C CYS A 30 -17.51 31.60 -26.58
N GLY A 31 -16.58 32.10 -27.42
CA GLY A 31 -16.70 33.40 -28.11
C GLY A 31 -17.57 33.39 -29.39
N THR A 32 -17.66 34.55 -30.05
CA THR A 32 -18.38 34.75 -31.33
C THR A 32 -17.88 33.84 -32.46
N VAL A 33 -16.61 33.42 -32.39
CA VAL A 33 -16.04 32.37 -33.24
C VAL A 33 -15.75 31.14 -32.36
N LYS A 34 -16.51 30.07 -32.59
CA LYS A 34 -16.28 28.78 -31.92
C LYS A 34 -15.06 28.10 -32.55
N ARG A 35 -13.94 28.09 -31.84
CA ARG A 35 -12.74 27.34 -32.23
C ARG A 35 -12.61 26.10 -31.35
N THR A 36 -12.39 24.96 -31.98
CA THR A 36 -12.05 23.72 -31.28
C THR A 36 -10.58 23.75 -30.88
N ILE A 37 -10.32 23.66 -29.58
CA ILE A 37 -8.98 23.64 -28.98
C ILE A 37 -8.44 22.20 -28.96
N ALA A 38 -9.28 21.25 -28.58
CA ALA A 38 -8.92 19.85 -28.51
C ALA A 38 -10.09 18.95 -28.93
N THR A 39 -9.77 17.86 -29.60
CA THR A 39 -10.70 16.73 -29.82
C THR A 39 -10.00 15.48 -29.34
N ILE A 40 -10.59 14.83 -28.35
CA ILE A 40 -9.99 13.74 -27.60
C ILE A 40 -10.90 12.52 -27.76
N PRO A 41 -10.44 11.42 -28.38
CA PRO A 41 -11.22 10.19 -28.46
C PRO A 41 -11.27 9.48 -27.11
N GLU A 42 -12.36 8.74 -26.90
CA GLU A 42 -12.48 7.81 -25.77
C GLU A 42 -11.49 6.64 -25.94
N SER A 43 -10.77 6.34 -24.87
CA SER A 43 -9.87 5.20 -24.75
C SER A 43 -10.09 4.57 -23.39
N CYS A 44 -10.66 3.37 -23.37
CA CYS A 44 -10.90 2.57 -22.17
C CYS A 44 -11.69 3.35 -21.08
N GLY A 45 -12.79 4.01 -21.47
CA GLY A 45 -13.64 4.78 -20.54
C GLY A 45 -13.06 6.13 -20.11
N LEU A 46 -11.91 6.54 -20.65
CA LEU A 46 -11.26 7.82 -20.34
C LEU A 46 -10.98 8.63 -21.62
N TYR A 47 -10.90 9.94 -21.48
CA TYR A 47 -10.53 10.86 -22.57
C TYR A 47 -9.08 11.31 -22.39
N ARG A 48 -8.15 10.68 -23.13
CA ARG A 48 -6.69 10.84 -22.97
C ARG A 48 -6.16 12.04 -23.76
N VAL A 49 -5.74 13.10 -23.09
CA VAL A 49 -5.01 14.21 -23.73
C VAL A 49 -3.55 13.80 -23.98
N VAL A 50 -3.12 13.77 -25.24
CA VAL A 50 -1.76 13.37 -25.64
C VAL A 50 -0.95 14.60 -26.03
N GLY A 51 0.29 14.72 -25.53
CA GLY A 51 1.23 15.79 -25.94
C GLY A 51 1.67 16.79 -24.87
N LEU A 52 1.31 16.58 -23.59
CA LEU A 52 1.79 17.40 -22.48
C LEU A 52 2.98 16.68 -21.79
N THR A 53 4.19 17.24 -21.89
CA THR A 53 5.35 16.80 -21.09
C THR A 53 5.22 17.37 -19.68
N LEU A 54 4.86 16.53 -18.71
CA LEU A 54 4.71 16.90 -17.30
C LEU A 54 5.59 16.02 -16.39
N PRO A 55 6.05 16.55 -15.24
CA PRO A 55 6.91 15.83 -14.29
C PRO A 55 6.19 14.62 -13.65
N ASP A 56 6.96 13.57 -13.36
CA ASP A 56 6.51 12.21 -13.00
C ASP A 56 5.65 12.08 -11.72
N SER A 57 5.42 13.15 -10.96
CA SER A 57 4.79 13.12 -9.63
C SER A 57 3.25 13.23 -9.62
N LEU A 58 2.59 13.36 -10.77
CA LEU A 58 1.14 13.64 -10.88
C LEU A 58 0.39 12.65 -11.79
N ASN A 59 0.48 11.35 -11.50
CA ASN A 59 -0.05 10.28 -12.35
C ASN A 59 -1.47 9.82 -11.96
N ALA A 60 -2.43 9.92 -12.89
CA ALA A 60 -3.69 9.17 -12.85
C ALA A 60 -3.55 7.87 -13.68
N SER A 61 -3.40 6.72 -13.04
CA SER A 61 -3.31 5.43 -13.76
C SER A 61 -4.62 5.11 -14.48
N SER A 62 -4.58 4.91 -15.80
CA SER A 62 -5.59 4.08 -16.47
C SER A 62 -5.56 2.69 -15.81
N ALA A 63 -6.73 2.08 -15.60
CA ALA A 63 -6.85 0.79 -14.90
C ALA A 63 -6.07 -0.36 -15.58
N ASP A 64 -5.77 -0.22 -16.87
CA ASP A 64 -5.30 -1.32 -17.73
C ASP A 64 -3.84 -1.76 -17.55
N HIS A 65 -3.01 -1.02 -16.80
CA HIS A 65 -1.58 -1.33 -16.67
C HIS A 65 -1.15 -1.39 -15.20
N ILE A 66 -1.29 -2.56 -14.58
CA ILE A 66 -0.47 -2.94 -13.43
C ILE A 66 0.54 -3.95 -13.97
N ASP A 67 1.73 -3.46 -14.30
CA ASP A 67 2.70 -4.23 -15.08
C ASP A 67 3.45 -5.30 -14.26
N SER A 68 3.34 -5.25 -12.92
CA SER A 68 4.09 -6.15 -12.06
C SER A 68 3.34 -6.60 -10.82
N ILE A 69 3.72 -7.78 -10.35
CA ILE A 69 3.24 -8.34 -9.08
C ILE A 69 3.62 -7.45 -7.91
N ALA A 70 4.72 -6.72 -8.01
CA ALA A 70 5.15 -5.76 -7.01
C ALA A 70 4.17 -4.62 -6.81
N GLU A 71 3.63 -4.11 -7.92
CA GLU A 71 2.66 -3.03 -7.90
C GLU A 71 1.30 -3.51 -7.41
N LEU A 72 0.83 -4.67 -7.87
CA LEU A 72 -0.42 -5.27 -7.39
C LEU A 72 -0.35 -5.56 -5.88
N HIS A 73 0.77 -6.13 -5.43
CA HIS A 73 1.04 -6.37 -4.00
C HIS A 73 0.87 -5.11 -3.17
N ARG A 74 1.45 -3.96 -3.59
CA ARG A 74 1.31 -2.69 -2.87
C ARG A 74 -0.11 -2.12 -2.96
N LYS A 75 -0.71 -2.09 -4.14
CA LYS A 75 -2.07 -1.56 -4.36
C LYS A 75 -3.15 -2.33 -3.58
N MET A 76 -2.94 -3.64 -3.38
CA MET A 76 -3.85 -4.51 -2.63
C MET A 76 -3.52 -4.61 -1.13
N GLY A 77 -2.72 -3.68 -0.58
CA GLY A 77 -2.44 -3.65 0.86
C GLY A 77 -1.46 -4.73 1.32
N HIS A 78 -0.42 -5.00 0.54
CA HIS A 78 0.66 -5.92 0.87
C HIS A 78 0.28 -7.41 0.99
N ILE A 79 -0.80 -7.84 0.30
CA ILE A 79 -1.16 -9.27 0.21
C ILE A 79 -0.04 -10.11 -0.42
N SER A 80 0.02 -11.40 -0.12
CA SER A 80 1.11 -12.24 -0.62
C SER A 80 1.20 -12.22 -2.17
N PRO A 81 2.42 -12.32 -2.76
CA PRO A 81 2.59 -12.44 -4.20
C PRO A 81 1.81 -13.62 -4.80
N ALA A 82 1.63 -14.70 -4.03
CA ALA A 82 0.81 -15.84 -4.43
C ALA A 82 -0.68 -15.47 -4.49
N ALA A 83 -1.20 -14.74 -3.51
CA ALA A 83 -2.58 -14.24 -3.52
C ALA A 83 -2.82 -13.27 -4.68
N CYS A 84 -1.86 -12.40 -4.99
CA CYS A 84 -1.90 -11.54 -6.17
C CYS A 84 -2.07 -12.36 -7.47
N ARG A 85 -1.25 -13.39 -7.67
CA ARG A 85 -1.34 -14.26 -8.85
C ARG A 85 -2.66 -15.01 -8.89
N HIS A 86 -3.12 -15.53 -7.75
CA HIS A 86 -4.38 -16.24 -7.66
C HIS A 86 -5.56 -15.33 -8.04
N ALA A 87 -5.64 -14.14 -7.46
CA ALA A 87 -6.74 -13.19 -7.68
C ALA A 87 -6.89 -12.77 -9.15
N VAL A 88 -5.78 -12.61 -9.88
CA VAL A 88 -5.83 -12.35 -11.32
C VAL A 88 -6.22 -13.60 -12.10
N LYS A 89 -5.63 -14.77 -11.79
CA LYS A 89 -5.95 -16.03 -12.48
C LYS A 89 -7.40 -16.47 -12.30
N SER A 90 -8.00 -16.22 -11.14
CA SER A 90 -9.40 -16.56 -10.84
C SER A 90 -10.39 -15.49 -11.28
N GLY A 91 -9.94 -14.40 -11.91
CA GLY A 91 -10.81 -13.33 -12.38
C GLY A 91 -11.44 -12.50 -11.25
N LEU A 92 -10.95 -12.61 -10.01
CA LEU A 92 -11.40 -11.78 -8.88
C LEU A 92 -11.00 -10.30 -9.05
N VAL A 93 -9.96 -10.06 -9.84
CA VAL A 93 -9.46 -8.73 -10.19
C VAL A 93 -9.61 -8.55 -11.70
N ALA A 94 -10.55 -7.68 -12.09
CA ALA A 94 -10.83 -7.37 -13.49
C ALA A 94 -10.05 -6.12 -13.96
N GLY A 95 -9.84 -6.01 -15.27
CA GLY A 95 -9.26 -4.82 -15.90
C GLY A 95 -7.75 -4.65 -15.71
N ILE A 96 -7.04 -5.70 -15.27
CA ILE A 96 -5.58 -5.65 -15.05
C ILE A 96 -4.88 -6.72 -15.89
N LYS A 97 -3.87 -6.30 -16.66
CA LYS A 97 -2.92 -7.20 -17.34
C LYS A 97 -1.68 -7.36 -16.47
N LEU A 98 -1.56 -8.51 -15.80
CA LEU A 98 -0.43 -8.83 -14.93
C LEU A 98 0.55 -9.76 -15.66
N ASP A 99 1.84 -9.41 -15.66
CA ASP A 99 2.88 -10.38 -15.99
C ASP A 99 2.99 -11.45 -14.87
N LEU A 100 2.39 -12.60 -15.11
CA LEU A 100 2.40 -13.75 -14.20
C LEU A 100 3.77 -14.42 -14.10
N SER A 101 4.75 -14.06 -14.94
CA SER A 101 6.14 -14.55 -14.84
C SER A 101 7.02 -13.66 -13.95
N SER A 102 6.55 -12.44 -13.64
CA SER A 102 7.24 -11.48 -12.79
C SER A 102 7.64 -12.10 -11.45
N LYS A 103 8.88 -11.83 -10.99
CA LYS A 103 9.35 -12.28 -9.68
C LYS A 103 8.68 -11.46 -8.57
N ALA A 104 8.45 -12.08 -7.42
CA ALA A 104 8.00 -11.36 -6.24
C ALA A 104 9.10 -10.35 -5.84
N PRO A 105 8.77 -9.07 -5.64
CA PRO A 105 9.78 -8.10 -5.22
C PRO A 105 10.18 -8.35 -3.76
N PHE A 106 11.37 -7.91 -3.41
CA PHE A 106 11.66 -7.57 -2.02
C PHE A 106 10.76 -6.38 -1.62
N CYS A 107 9.98 -6.54 -0.56
CA CYS A 107 9.15 -5.46 0.00
C CYS A 107 9.62 -5.16 1.41
N GLU A 108 10.33 -4.04 1.56
CA GLU A 108 10.86 -3.59 2.86
C GLU A 108 9.76 -3.40 3.91
N THR A 109 8.62 -2.84 3.52
CA THR A 109 7.45 -2.68 4.40
C THR A 109 6.96 -4.02 4.94
N CYS A 110 6.89 -5.04 4.10
CA CYS A 110 6.49 -6.38 4.53
C CYS A 110 7.50 -7.00 5.47
N VAL A 111 8.80 -6.83 5.22
CA VAL A 111 9.85 -7.37 6.10
C VAL A 111 9.81 -6.70 7.48
N LYS A 112 9.57 -5.39 7.52
CA LYS A 112 9.45 -4.65 8.78
C LYS A 112 8.16 -4.97 9.54
N ALA A 113 7.06 -5.21 8.82
CA ALA A 113 5.75 -5.48 9.42
C ALA A 113 5.55 -6.95 9.81
N ASN A 114 6.01 -7.89 8.99
CA ASN A 114 6.00 -9.31 9.30
C ASN A 114 7.35 -9.67 9.93
N MET A 115 7.46 -9.58 11.24
CA MET A 115 8.57 -10.19 11.96
C MET A 115 8.38 -11.70 11.95
N PRO A 116 9.17 -12.49 11.19
CA PRO A 116 9.14 -13.94 11.35
C PRO A 116 9.64 -14.26 12.77
N HIS A 117 8.75 -14.75 13.62
CA HIS A 117 9.15 -15.27 14.92
C HIS A 117 9.83 -16.61 14.66
N LEU A 118 11.17 -16.65 14.71
CA LEU A 118 11.87 -17.91 14.79
C LEU A 118 11.34 -18.66 16.02
N PRO A 119 11.06 -19.97 15.92
CA PRO A 119 10.59 -20.73 17.06
C PRO A 119 11.69 -20.71 18.12
N TYR A 120 11.47 -20.02 19.22
CA TYR A 120 12.30 -20.19 20.41
C TYR A 120 12.00 -21.56 21.02
N PRO A 121 13.01 -22.26 21.56
CA PRO A 121 12.79 -23.47 22.34
C PRO A 121 11.78 -23.21 23.45
N LYS A 122 10.74 -24.06 23.55
CA LYS A 122 9.73 -23.95 24.62
C LYS A 122 10.27 -24.34 25.99
N VAL A 123 11.38 -25.06 26.01
CA VAL A 123 12.06 -25.55 27.21
C VAL A 123 13.54 -25.22 27.09
N SER A 124 14.14 -24.86 28.22
CA SER A 124 15.59 -24.72 28.30
C SER A 124 16.25 -26.07 28.03
N LEU A 125 17.32 -26.06 27.24
CA LEU A 125 18.17 -27.23 27.04
C LEU A 125 19.26 -27.37 28.13
N THR A 126 19.37 -26.37 28.99
CA THR A 126 20.36 -26.29 30.07
C THR A 126 19.68 -26.16 31.42
N ARG A 127 20.22 -26.87 32.42
CA ARG A 127 19.80 -26.80 33.82
C ARG A 127 21.04 -26.67 34.69
N ALA A 128 20.95 -25.87 35.76
CA ALA A 128 21.99 -25.81 36.76
C ALA A 128 22.19 -27.18 37.43
N LYS A 129 23.45 -27.50 37.71
CA LYS A 129 23.93 -28.76 38.28
C LYS A 129 24.48 -28.54 39.69
N ILE A 130 24.85 -27.32 40.03
CA ILE A 130 25.44 -26.94 41.31
C ILE A 130 24.59 -25.83 41.93
N TYR A 131 24.42 -25.89 43.25
CA TYR A 131 23.71 -24.86 44.01
C TYR A 131 24.31 -23.47 43.76
N GLY A 132 23.45 -22.49 43.46
CA GLY A 132 23.85 -21.11 43.15
C GLY A 132 24.50 -20.93 41.76
N GLU A 133 24.47 -21.93 40.89
CA GLU A 133 25.00 -21.82 39.52
C GLU A 133 24.14 -20.88 38.67
N HIS A 134 22.82 -20.86 38.90
CA HIS A 134 21.90 -20.03 38.13
C HIS A 134 20.78 -19.48 39.01
N ILE A 135 20.94 -18.21 39.39
CA ILE A 135 19.93 -17.46 40.16
C ILE A 135 19.15 -16.58 39.19
N VAL A 136 17.86 -16.86 39.05
CA VAL A 136 16.91 -16.01 38.34
C VAL A 136 16.32 -15.02 39.31
N SER A 137 16.40 -13.73 39.00
CA SER A 137 15.74 -12.68 39.76
C SER A 137 14.61 -12.05 38.96
N ASP A 138 13.48 -11.79 39.60
CA ASP A 138 12.36 -11.06 38.99
C ASP A 138 11.85 -9.95 39.91
N LEU A 139 11.51 -8.81 39.31
CA LEU A 139 10.96 -7.67 40.02
C LEU A 139 9.48 -7.56 39.67
N TRP A 140 8.64 -7.99 40.61
CA TRP A 140 7.20 -7.84 40.48
C TRP A 140 6.75 -6.48 41.03
N GLY A 141 6.06 -5.70 40.21
CA GLY A 141 5.38 -4.47 40.61
C GLY A 141 5.31 -3.40 39.51
N PRO A 142 4.69 -2.24 39.80
CA PRO A 142 4.07 -1.87 41.07
C PRO A 142 2.78 -2.65 41.37
N ALA A 143 2.62 -3.08 42.61
CA ALA A 143 1.38 -3.69 43.10
C ALA A 143 0.25 -2.64 43.15
N PRO A 144 -1.01 -3.03 42.87
CA PRO A 144 -2.14 -2.10 42.95
C PRO A 144 -2.46 -1.67 44.39
N VAL A 145 -2.05 -2.46 45.39
CA VAL A 145 -2.23 -2.18 46.82
C VAL A 145 -0.90 -2.35 47.53
N MET A 146 -0.61 -1.45 48.47
CA MET A 146 0.60 -1.51 49.29
C MET A 146 0.59 -2.73 50.21
N SER A 147 1.77 -3.32 50.43
CA SER A 147 1.96 -4.30 51.50
C SER A 147 1.76 -3.66 52.88
N ILE A 148 1.66 -4.49 53.92
CA ILE A 148 1.59 -4.03 55.32
C ILE A 148 2.77 -3.10 55.67
N ASN A 149 3.94 -3.34 55.08
CA ASN A 149 5.14 -2.53 55.26
C ASN A 149 5.29 -1.39 54.24
N LYS A 150 4.20 -1.05 53.53
CA LYS A 150 4.13 0.03 52.53
C LYS A 150 5.03 -0.18 51.30
N SER A 151 5.35 -1.43 50.96
CA SER A 151 6.09 -1.77 49.74
C SER A 151 5.14 -1.98 48.57
N LEU A 152 5.54 -1.54 47.38
CA LEU A 152 4.80 -1.72 46.12
C LEU A 152 5.50 -2.70 45.17
N TYR A 153 6.71 -3.12 45.49
CA TYR A 153 7.51 -4.00 44.66
C TYR A 153 8.02 -5.17 45.50
N MET A 154 8.15 -6.33 44.86
CA MET A 154 8.76 -7.52 45.43
C MET A 154 9.86 -7.98 44.48
N LEU A 155 11.07 -8.17 45.01
CA LEU A 155 12.19 -8.76 44.29
C LEU A 155 12.34 -10.21 44.74
N THR A 156 12.21 -11.16 43.83
CA THR A 156 12.41 -12.58 44.09
C THR A 156 13.75 -13.03 43.54
N PHE A 157 14.40 -13.95 44.25
CA PHE A 157 15.58 -14.68 43.77
C PHE A 157 15.27 -16.17 43.87
N THR A 158 15.45 -16.90 42.77
CA THR A 158 15.21 -18.34 42.69
C THR A 158 16.44 -19.02 42.12
N ASP A 159 16.93 -20.05 42.80
CA ASP A 159 18.01 -20.91 42.32
C ASP A 159 17.38 -22.06 41.51
N GLU A 160 17.82 -22.25 40.26
CA GLU A 160 17.25 -23.19 39.27
C GLU A 160 17.88 -24.60 39.27
#